data_AF-A0A117M128-F1
#
_entry.id   AF-A0A117M128-F1
#
_cell.length_a   1.000
_cell.length_b   1.000
_cell.length_c   1.000
_cell.angle_alpha   90.00
_cell.angle_beta   90.00
_cell.angle_gamma   90.00
#
_symmetry.space_group_name_H-M   'P 1'
#
loop_
_entity.id
_entity.type
_entity.pdbx_description
1 polymer ?
#
loop_
_entity_poly.entity_id
_entity_poly.type
_entity_poly.pdbx_seq_one_letter_code
_entity_poly.pdbx_strand_id
1 'polypeptide(L)'
;MVEREKNIAVLKGIPFDIDLASLGESLRIRAGSEEESTLKELVKCARKTANPKAIYRTCFVDCVNGDEVTIEGVRFESRLLSKKLDSVGRVFPFVITSGRELYEYPLDRADFLKIFLWDSLLEHILSEAAEFMRREISR
;
A
#
# COMPACT_ATOMS: atom_id res chain seq x y z
N MET A 1 -6.57 -5.93 -13.75
CA MET A 1 -7.91 -6.48 -14.05
C MET A 1 -8.55 -6.88 -12.73
N VAL A 2 -9.79 -6.44 -12.45
CA VAL A 2 -10.47 -6.68 -11.17
C VAL A 2 -11.25 -7.99 -11.23
N GLU A 3 -11.02 -8.89 -10.29
CA GLU A 3 -11.80 -10.12 -10.12
C GLU A 3 -12.71 -9.94 -8.88
N ARG A 4 -14.00 -10.32 -8.97
CA ARG A 4 -14.97 -10.20 -7.87
C ARG A 4 -15.64 -11.54 -7.60
N GLU A 5 -15.70 -11.95 -6.33
CA GLU A 5 -16.44 -13.13 -5.88
C GLU A 5 -17.12 -12.86 -4.52
N LYS A 6 -18.45 -13.06 -4.42
CA LYS A 6 -19.23 -13.09 -3.17
C LYS A 6 -18.99 -11.99 -2.10
N ASN A 7 -18.49 -10.80 -2.48
CA ASN A 7 -18.12 -9.62 -1.65
C ASN A 7 -16.62 -9.38 -1.49
N ILE A 8 -15.76 -10.21 -2.09
CA ILE A 8 -14.31 -10.03 -2.19
C ILE A 8 -13.98 -9.46 -3.57
N ALA A 9 -13.05 -8.51 -3.60
CA ALA A 9 -12.47 -7.99 -4.83
C ALA A 9 -10.95 -8.11 -4.78
N VAL A 10 -10.36 -8.59 -5.88
CA VAL A 10 -8.91 -8.70 -6.07
C VAL A 10 -8.48 -7.78 -7.19
N LEU A 11 -7.59 -6.85 -6.88
CA LEU A 11 -6.96 -5.93 -7.83
C LEU A 11 -5.56 -6.45 -8.15
N LYS A 12 -5.35 -6.90 -9.39
CA LYS A 12 -4.05 -7.35 -9.91
C LYS A 12 -3.50 -6.35 -10.92
N GLY A 13 -2.18 -6.15 -10.88
CA GLY A 13 -1.47 -5.25 -11.79
C GLY A 13 -1.94 -3.81 -11.60
N ILE A 14 -1.97 -3.34 -10.35
CA ILE A 14 -2.40 -1.98 -10.04
C ILE A 14 -1.44 -0.99 -10.73
N PRO A 15 -1.92 -0.01 -11.50
CA PRO A 15 -1.04 0.99 -12.08
C PRO A 15 -0.44 1.86 -10.97
N PHE A 16 0.82 2.22 -11.12
CA PHE A 16 1.55 3.11 -10.22
C PHE A 16 2.46 4.01 -11.07
N ASP A 17 2.74 5.20 -10.58
CA ASP A 17 3.78 6.05 -11.15
C ASP A 17 4.82 6.41 -10.09
N ILE A 18 6.05 6.61 -10.54
CA ILE A 18 7.15 7.05 -9.68
C ILE A 18 7.65 8.36 -10.24
N ASP A 19 7.20 9.48 -9.68
CA ASP A 19 7.80 10.78 -9.94
C ASP A 19 9.16 10.85 -9.24
N LEU A 20 10.22 10.66 -10.03
CA LEU A 20 11.59 10.68 -9.54
C LEU A 20 11.95 12.03 -8.91
N ALA A 21 11.43 13.15 -9.44
CA ALA A 21 11.75 14.46 -8.92
C ALA A 21 11.10 14.66 -7.54
N SER A 22 9.80 14.38 -7.42
CA SER A 22 9.10 14.48 -6.14
C SER A 22 9.65 13.50 -5.09
N LEU A 23 10.00 12.28 -5.49
CA LEU A 23 10.61 11.30 -4.60
C LEU A 23 12.03 11.72 -4.18
N GLY A 24 12.83 12.24 -5.10
CA GLY A 24 14.15 12.78 -4.77
C GLY A 24 14.06 13.94 -3.78
N GLU A 25 13.10 14.85 -3.97
CA GLU A 25 12.84 15.97 -3.06
C GLU A 25 12.40 15.51 -1.67
N SER A 26 11.46 14.55 -1.59
CA SER A 26 10.99 14.03 -0.29
C SER A 26 12.08 13.31 0.49
N LEU A 27 13.01 12.66 -0.22
CA LEU A 27 14.21 12.02 0.32
C LEU A 27 15.37 13.00 0.53
N ARG A 28 15.18 14.30 0.22
CA ARG A 28 16.18 15.38 0.34
C ARG A 28 17.47 15.11 -0.44
N ILE A 29 17.36 14.44 -1.58
CA ILE A 29 18.48 14.13 -2.46
C ILE A 29 18.84 15.35 -3.29
N ARG A 30 20.13 15.68 -3.34
CA ARG A 30 20.64 16.81 -4.12
C ARG A 30 20.72 16.43 -5.60
N ALA A 31 20.24 17.31 -6.48
CA ALA A 31 20.42 17.15 -7.92
C ALA A 31 21.91 17.01 -8.30
N GLY A 32 22.22 16.03 -9.14
CA GLY A 32 23.58 15.72 -9.60
C GLY A 32 24.42 14.91 -8.61
N SER A 33 23.87 14.47 -7.49
CA SER A 33 24.60 13.67 -6.50
C SER A 33 24.66 12.17 -6.87
N GLU A 34 25.52 11.43 -6.18
CA GLU A 34 25.63 9.98 -6.32
C GLU A 34 24.35 9.28 -5.85
N GLU A 35 23.71 9.80 -4.81
CA GLU A 35 22.41 9.31 -4.30
C GLU A 35 21.31 9.46 -5.36
N GLU A 36 21.30 10.57 -6.12
CA GLU A 36 20.34 10.75 -7.21
C GLU A 36 20.55 9.72 -8.33
N SER A 37 21.82 9.44 -8.66
CA SER A 37 22.18 8.43 -9.65
C SER A 37 21.77 7.04 -9.20
N THR A 38 22.00 6.73 -7.92
CA THR A 38 21.59 5.48 -7.29
C THR A 38 20.06 5.34 -7.29
N LEU A 39 19.33 6.38 -6.90
CA LEU A 39 17.87 6.39 -6.92
C LEU A 39 17.33 6.15 -8.34
N LYS A 40 17.91 6.79 -9.36
CA LYS A 40 17.54 6.57 -10.78
C LYS A 40 17.66 5.10 -11.19
N GLU A 41 18.74 4.44 -10.79
CA GLU A 41 18.96 3.02 -11.08
C GLU A 41 17.90 2.13 -10.40
N LEU A 42 17.64 2.38 -9.12
CA LEU A 42 16.64 1.64 -8.34
C LEU A 42 15.23 1.84 -8.91
N VAL A 43 14.85 3.08 -9.25
CA VAL A 43 13.55 3.40 -9.89
C VAL A 43 13.38 2.64 -11.20
N LYS A 44 14.43 2.57 -12.03
CA LYS A 44 14.40 1.84 -13.30
C LYS A 44 14.15 0.34 -13.09
N CYS A 45 14.71 -0.24 -12.03
CA CYS A 45 14.44 -1.63 -11.67
C CYS A 45 13.01 -1.80 -11.14
N ALA A 46 12.61 -0.98 -10.17
CA ALA A 46 11.30 -1.05 -9.54
C ALA A 46 10.15 -0.94 -10.58
N ARG A 47 10.25 -0.02 -11.55
CA ARG A 47 9.25 0.12 -12.62
C ARG A 47 9.05 -1.14 -13.47
N LYS A 48 10.07 -1.98 -13.62
CA LYS A 48 10.00 -3.22 -14.42
C LYS A 48 9.50 -4.40 -13.61
N THR A 49 9.79 -4.40 -12.31
CA THR A 49 9.61 -5.58 -11.44
C THR A 49 8.38 -5.47 -10.55
N ALA A 50 8.02 -4.26 -10.13
CA ALA A 50 6.90 -4.03 -9.24
C ALA A 50 5.59 -4.55 -9.85
N ASN A 51 4.85 -5.27 -9.03
CA ASN A 51 3.57 -5.83 -9.41
C ASN A 51 2.61 -5.68 -8.23
N PRO A 52 2.18 -4.43 -7.94
CA PRO A 52 1.33 -4.16 -6.81
C PRO A 52 -0.05 -4.81 -6.98
N LYS A 53 -0.57 -5.29 -5.86
CA LYS A 53 -1.82 -6.04 -5.78
C LYS A 53 -2.57 -5.61 -4.52
N ALA A 54 -3.89 -5.69 -4.57
CA ALA A 54 -4.73 -5.47 -3.40
C ALA A 54 -5.85 -6.49 -3.37
N ILE A 55 -6.30 -6.81 -2.16
CA ILE A 55 -7.54 -7.53 -1.91
C ILE A 55 -8.33 -6.75 -0.88
N TYR A 56 -9.64 -6.64 -1.08
CA TYR A 56 -10.53 -6.11 -0.08
C TYR A 56 -11.84 -6.89 -0.06
N ARG A 57 -12.52 -6.86 1.07
CA ARG A 57 -13.84 -7.46 1.23
C ARG A 57 -14.82 -6.41 1.70
N THR A 58 -16.02 -6.38 1.13
CA THR A 58 -17.15 -5.63 1.67
C THR A 58 -17.72 -6.39 2.85
N CYS A 59 -17.72 -5.77 4.04
CA CYS A 59 -18.26 -6.33 5.27
C CYS A 59 -19.24 -5.35 5.93
N PHE A 60 -20.22 -5.87 6.66
CA PHE A 60 -21.14 -5.04 7.44
C PHE A 60 -20.77 -5.02 8.92
N VAL A 61 -21.06 -3.89 9.57
CA VAL A 61 -20.90 -3.77 11.03
C VAL A 61 -22.16 -4.32 11.67
N ASP A 62 -22.00 -5.37 12.49
CA ASP A 62 -23.13 -6.04 13.13
C ASP A 62 -23.61 -5.24 14.34
N CYS A 63 -22.68 -4.81 15.19
CA CYS A 63 -22.96 -3.98 16.35
C CYS A 63 -21.72 -3.23 16.85
N VAL A 64 -21.97 -2.09 17.49
CA VAL A 64 -21.00 -1.33 18.29
C VAL A 64 -21.54 -1.27 19.71
N ASN A 65 -20.74 -1.65 20.70
CA ASN A 65 -21.14 -1.65 22.10
C ASN A 65 -19.97 -1.24 22.99
N GLY A 66 -20.07 -0.06 23.62
CA GLY A 66 -18.99 0.50 24.42
C GLY A 66 -17.68 0.59 23.63
N ASP A 67 -16.65 -0.13 24.10
CA ASP A 67 -15.33 -0.18 23.48
C ASP A 67 -15.15 -1.36 22.52
N GLU A 68 -16.25 -1.98 22.08
CA GLU A 68 -16.22 -3.15 21.20
C GLU A 68 -17.02 -2.94 19.91
N VAL A 69 -16.59 -3.60 18.85
CA VAL A 69 -17.30 -3.66 17.57
C VAL A 69 -17.26 -5.08 17.02
N THR A 70 -18.37 -5.53 16.45
CA THR A 70 -18.45 -6.81 15.74
C THR A 70 -18.69 -6.54 14.25
N ILE A 71 -17.88 -7.15 13.40
CA ILE A 71 -17.92 -7.01 11.95
C ILE A 71 -17.98 -8.41 11.34
N GLU A 72 -19.12 -8.79 10.76
CA GLU A 72 -19.36 -10.13 10.21
C GLU A 72 -18.99 -11.26 11.19
N GLY A 73 -19.39 -11.12 12.46
CA GLY A 73 -19.11 -12.05 13.55
C GLY A 73 -17.70 -11.99 14.15
N VAL A 74 -16.81 -11.13 13.63
CA VAL A 74 -15.47 -10.92 14.20
C VAL A 74 -15.51 -9.75 15.18
N ARG A 75 -15.21 -10.05 16.45
CA ARG A 75 -15.19 -9.05 17.53
C ARG A 75 -13.81 -8.38 17.64
N PHE A 76 -13.82 -7.06 17.75
CA PHE A 76 -12.66 -6.23 18.03
C PHE A 76 -12.90 -5.44 19.32
N GLU A 77 -11.92 -5.47 20.22
CA GLU A 77 -11.90 -4.64 21.44
C GLU A 77 -11.05 -3.40 21.17
N SER A 78 -11.69 -2.29 20.81
CA SER A 78 -11.03 -1.03 20.50
C SER A 78 -11.98 0.16 20.60
N ARG A 79 -11.81 0.97 21.65
CA ARG A 79 -12.51 2.25 21.83
C ARG A 79 -12.41 3.18 20.61
N LEU A 80 -11.24 3.20 19.97
CA LEU A 80 -11.03 4.02 18.77
C LEU A 80 -11.87 3.51 17.59
N LEU A 81 -11.91 2.19 17.39
CA LEU A 81 -12.67 1.59 16.31
C LEU A 81 -14.18 1.73 16.54
N SER A 82 -14.67 1.45 17.76
CA SER A 82 -16.07 1.66 18.14
C SER A 82 -16.51 3.09 17.89
N LYS A 83 -15.74 4.08 18.35
CA LYS A 83 -16.04 5.50 18.10
C LYS A 83 -16.05 5.85 16.60
N LYS A 84 -15.16 5.24 15.80
CA LYS A 84 -15.11 5.49 14.35
C LYS A 84 -16.23 4.79 13.57
N LEU A 85 -16.79 3.70 14.10
CA LEU A 85 -17.77 2.86 13.41
C LEU A 85 -19.20 2.98 13.95
N ASP A 86 -19.45 3.78 15.00
CA ASP A 86 -20.76 3.97 15.64
C ASP A 86 -21.90 4.28 14.65
N SER A 87 -21.63 5.08 13.62
CA SER A 87 -22.58 5.44 12.56
C SER A 87 -22.27 4.81 11.19
N VAL A 88 -21.35 3.84 11.14
CA VAL A 88 -20.88 3.21 9.91
C VAL A 88 -21.46 1.82 9.76
N GLY A 89 -22.35 1.61 8.78
CA GLY A 89 -22.95 0.29 8.53
C GLY A 89 -22.08 -0.66 7.71
N ARG A 90 -21.10 -0.16 6.96
CA ARG A 90 -20.32 -0.94 6.00
C ARG A 90 -18.85 -0.54 6.02
N VAL A 91 -17.97 -1.53 6.04
CA VAL A 91 -16.51 -1.36 6.03
C VAL A 91 -15.86 -2.21 4.96
N PHE A 92 -14.61 -1.88 4.63
CA PHE A 92 -13.84 -2.58 3.62
C PHE A 92 -12.46 -2.97 4.15
N PRO A 93 -12.34 -4.02 4.99
CA PRO A 93 -11.03 -4.56 5.34
C PRO A 93 -10.24 -4.93 4.08
N PHE A 94 -8.95 -4.61 4.07
CA PHE A 94 -8.10 -4.77 2.90
C PHE A 94 -6.68 -5.19 3.26
N VAL A 95 -5.98 -5.76 2.27
CA VAL A 95 -4.53 -5.98 2.26
C VAL A 95 -3.98 -5.49 0.92
N ILE A 96 -2.84 -4.80 0.96
CA ILE A 96 -2.15 -4.26 -0.23
C ILE A 96 -0.68 -4.65 -0.15
N THR A 97 -0.08 -4.88 -1.30
CA THR A 97 1.36 -5.16 -1.43
C THR A 97 1.92 -4.42 -2.65
N SER A 98 3.17 -3.96 -2.55
CA SER A 98 3.97 -3.46 -3.68
C SER A 98 4.45 -4.59 -4.62
N GLY A 99 4.30 -5.85 -4.20
CA GLY A 99 4.67 -7.05 -4.95
C GLY A 99 5.89 -7.75 -4.34
N ARG A 100 5.80 -9.07 -4.17
CA ARG A 100 6.92 -9.91 -3.68
C ARG A 100 8.12 -9.89 -4.62
N GLU A 101 7.87 -9.59 -5.89
CA GLU A 101 8.84 -9.55 -6.97
C GLU A 101 9.96 -8.53 -6.67
N LEU A 102 9.66 -7.47 -5.90
CA LEU A 102 10.65 -6.47 -5.48
C LEU A 102 11.59 -6.96 -4.37
N TYR A 103 11.23 -8.01 -3.62
CA TYR A 103 12.09 -8.60 -2.59
C TYR A 103 13.16 -9.52 -3.18
N GLU A 104 13.04 -9.87 -4.46
CA GLU A 104 14.05 -10.67 -5.18
C GLU A 104 15.21 -9.79 -5.70
N TYR A 105 15.12 -8.45 -5.52
CA TYR A 105 16.20 -7.53 -5.88
C TYR A 105 17.42 -7.73 -4.97
N PRO A 106 18.62 -7.99 -5.53
CA PRO A 106 19.80 -8.33 -4.73
C PRO A 106 20.41 -7.06 -4.12
N LEU A 107 19.98 -6.72 -2.90
CA LEU A 107 20.61 -5.68 -2.10
C LEU A 107 21.81 -6.22 -1.34
N ASP A 108 22.93 -5.49 -1.41
CA ASP A 108 24.04 -5.69 -0.49
C ASP A 108 23.60 -5.24 0.91
N ARG A 109 23.78 -6.10 1.91
CA ARG A 109 23.41 -5.82 3.30
C ARG A 109 24.30 -4.77 3.97
N ALA A 110 25.46 -4.46 3.40
CA ALA A 110 26.33 -3.39 3.85
C ALA A 110 25.97 -2.02 3.24
N ASP A 111 25.19 -1.99 2.15
CA ASP A 111 24.82 -0.76 1.45
C ASP A 111 23.53 -0.17 2.03
N PHE A 112 23.67 0.47 3.20
CA PHE A 112 22.55 1.09 3.91
C PHE A 112 21.82 2.17 3.09
N LEU A 113 22.54 2.87 2.21
CA LEU A 113 21.93 3.87 1.33
C LEU A 113 20.97 3.18 0.35
N LYS A 114 21.42 2.14 -0.37
CA LYS A 114 20.53 1.43 -1.30
C LYS A 114 19.38 0.75 -0.60
N ILE A 115 19.59 0.19 0.59
CA ILE A 115 18.50 -0.39 1.39
C ILE A 115 17.45 0.67 1.71
N PHE A 116 17.87 1.82 2.23
CA PHE A 116 16.96 2.92 2.55
C PHE A 116 16.20 3.45 1.32
N LEU A 117 16.91 3.67 0.21
CA LEU A 117 16.30 4.13 -1.03
C LEU A 117 15.34 3.08 -1.63
N TRP A 118 15.68 1.79 -1.53
CA TRP A 118 14.80 0.71 -1.99
C TRP A 118 13.54 0.61 -1.15
N ASP A 119 13.64 0.67 0.18
CA ASP A 119 12.49 0.64 1.07
C ASP A 119 11.56 1.85 0.86
N SER A 120 12.14 3.04 0.65
CA SER A 120 11.39 4.25 0.28
C SER A 120 10.61 4.07 -1.02
N LEU A 121 11.17 3.36 -2.00
CA LEU A 121 10.47 3.03 -3.24
C LEU A 121 9.34 2.03 -3.02
N LEU A 122 9.54 1.01 -2.17
CA LEU A 122 8.50 0.05 -1.82
C LEU A 122 7.31 0.76 -1.17
N GLU A 123 7.57 1.69 -0.25
CA GLU A 123 6.55 2.50 0.41
C GLU A 123 5.80 3.40 -0.58
N HIS A 124 6.52 4.08 -1.47
CA HIS A 124 5.90 4.92 -2.51
C HIS A 124 4.96 4.09 -3.41
N ILE A 125 5.41 2.94 -3.91
CA ILE A 125 4.60 2.05 -4.75
C ILE A 125 3.37 1.52 -3.98
N LEU A 126 3.54 1.20 -2.70
CA LEU A 126 2.44 0.77 -1.85
C LEU A 126 1.41 1.90 -1.64
N SER A 127 1.87 3.14 -1.49
CA SER A 127 1.02 4.33 -1.36
C SER A 127 0.18 4.55 -2.62
N GLU A 128 0.82 4.54 -3.80
CA GLU A 128 0.13 4.63 -5.10
C GLU A 128 -0.94 3.54 -5.25
N ALA A 129 -0.61 2.30 -4.86
CA ALA A 129 -1.55 1.18 -4.91
C ALA A 129 -2.71 1.36 -3.91
N ALA A 130 -2.44 1.92 -2.73
CA ALA A 130 -3.45 2.24 -1.72
C ALA A 130 -4.41 3.33 -2.20
N GLU A 131 -3.90 4.37 -2.83
CA GLU A 131 -4.72 5.42 -3.42
C GLU A 131 -5.60 4.90 -4.56
N PHE A 132 -5.03 4.09 -5.45
CA PHE A 132 -5.80 3.43 -6.50
C PHE A 132 -6.95 2.61 -5.91
N MET A 133 -6.65 1.77 -4.91
CA MET A 133 -7.65 0.94 -4.26
C MET A 133 -8.74 1.78 -3.56
N ARG A 134 -8.37 2.87 -2.86
CA ARG A 134 -9.34 3.81 -2.25
C ARG A 134 -10.28 4.44 -3.27
N ARG A 135 -9.77 4.79 -4.46
CA ARG A 135 -10.58 5.29 -5.58
C ARG A 135 -11.53 4.22 -6.10
N GLU A 136 -11.08 2.97 -6.21
CA GLU A 136 -11.94 1.86 -6.63
C GLU A 136 -13.05 1.53 -5.63
N ILE A 137 -12.80 1.62 -4.32
CA ILE A 137 -13.81 1.38 -3.28
C ILE A 137 -14.86 2.50 -3.23
N SER A 138 -14.46 3.74 -3.53
CA SER A 138 -15.34 4.91 -3.48
C SER A 138 -16.27 5.05 -4.69
N ARG A 139 -16.14 4.18 -5.69
CA ARG A 139 -17.02 4.12 -6.87
C ARG A 139 -18.27 3.28 -6.60
#